data_AF-A0A955ZGZ7-F1
#
_entry.id   AF-A0A955ZGZ7-F1
#
_cell.length_a   1.000
_cell.length_b   1.000
_cell.length_c   1.000
_cell.angle_alpha   90.00
_cell.angle_beta   90.00
_cell.angle_gamma   90.00
#
_symmetry.space_group_name_H-M   'P 1'
#
loop_
_entity.id
_entity.type
_entity.pdbx_description
1 polymer ?
#
loop_
_entity_poly.entity_id
_entity_poly.type
_entity_poly.pdbx_seq_one_letter_code
_entity_poly.pdbx_strand_id
1 'polypeptide(L)'
;MFASKSISRLRGLTVVGLLVFGACSVFEPPEDTTDAGGGTGGGTGGDASVDGSLGGSSGSGGGTAGSGGNAGDSGPTGPWWPHTTQDGCESAGVPKASDRPSASDPGDSLAPIYMATSRMRFGSANDDEALTPNKDAWADIGMDLDESCTNSPSCSADGALVEEHACKNPLLVPFDGNDCKDNQIGKLYPVAALSPQVGPLFGVTEPDWNCALHRGEFAVMFKVSDYNGKPNDDAVRLDMYTTIGLQQLKTWTCTSGPGGTVPPDWFNQPDWLLTEHWKIAQRSVSLTAPDAGIDVPDSKYADPAAFVRDGYLFAQLPSGAEFWLDGQRAHVPGFRLQLHRAILVGRLEKQLDGTWQLLGGTIAGVVLPTEILSSFRELGFCKNMCAAYDNVVGYLNTNQDTLSSTSDKLPNTPCDSLSIGIEFAARQATATAADVEAVNPPVDCPTPKNPLAPPHGCVCPDPTVGGPCVLPDGGADGG
;
A
#
# COMPACT_ATOMS: atom_id res chain seq x y z
N MET A 1 20.46 -65.84 -52.80
CA MET A 1 19.30 -66.72 -52.50
C MET A 1 19.20 -66.86 -50.99
N PHE A 2 18.01 -66.54 -50.43
CA PHE A 2 17.52 -66.68 -49.05
C PHE A 2 18.35 -66.03 -47.94
N ALA A 3 18.05 -64.83 -47.42
CA ALA A 3 16.84 -64.37 -46.73
C ALA A 3 16.48 -65.18 -45.47
N SER A 4 16.71 -64.60 -44.29
CA SER A 4 15.84 -64.80 -43.14
C SER A 4 15.88 -63.58 -42.20
N LYS A 5 14.71 -62.96 -42.05
CA LYS A 5 14.37 -61.92 -41.07
C LYS A 5 14.22 -62.59 -39.70
N SER A 6 14.66 -61.91 -38.64
CA SER A 6 13.96 -62.02 -37.36
C SER A 6 13.94 -60.67 -36.63
N ILE A 7 12.70 -60.27 -36.40
CA ILE A 7 12.23 -59.13 -35.61
C ILE A 7 12.30 -59.56 -34.14
N SER A 8 12.99 -58.81 -33.30
CA SER A 8 12.80 -58.91 -31.84
C SER A 8 12.22 -57.61 -31.32
N ARG A 9 11.01 -57.73 -30.78
CA ARG A 9 10.24 -56.66 -30.16
C ARG A 9 10.75 -56.38 -28.75
N LEU A 10 10.66 -55.10 -28.39
CA LEU A 10 10.75 -54.53 -27.06
C LEU A 10 10.03 -55.36 -25.99
N ARG A 11 10.67 -55.47 -24.82
CA ARG A 11 10.07 -55.29 -23.47
C ARG A 11 11.18 -55.38 -22.42
N GLY A 12 11.35 -54.34 -21.62
CA GLY A 12 12.29 -54.33 -20.51
C GLY A 12 12.37 -52.95 -19.85
N LEU A 13 11.44 -52.71 -18.92
CA LEU A 13 11.34 -51.62 -17.95
C LEU A 13 12.60 -50.74 -17.79
N THR A 14 12.49 -49.46 -18.15
CA THR A 14 13.29 -48.39 -17.54
C THR A 14 12.47 -47.83 -16.39
N VAL A 15 12.94 -48.03 -15.16
CA VAL A 15 12.45 -47.34 -13.97
C VAL A 15 12.86 -45.88 -14.11
N VAL A 16 11.91 -45.02 -14.50
CA VAL A 16 12.06 -43.57 -14.38
C VAL A 16 11.82 -43.22 -12.92
N GLY A 17 12.90 -43.00 -12.19
CA GLY A 17 12.87 -42.34 -10.88
C GLY A 17 12.47 -40.89 -11.08
N LEU A 18 11.17 -40.62 -10.93
CA LEU A 18 10.59 -39.29 -10.90
C LEU A 18 10.97 -38.66 -9.55
N LEU A 19 12.13 -38.00 -9.48
CA LEU A 19 12.44 -37.06 -8.41
C LEU A 19 11.81 -35.72 -8.78
N VAL A 20 10.56 -35.53 -8.33
CA VAL A 20 9.87 -34.25 -8.32
C VAL A 20 10.51 -33.40 -7.22
N PHE A 21 11.39 -32.49 -7.60
CA PHE A 21 11.69 -31.33 -6.77
C PHE A 21 10.77 -30.20 -7.22
N GLY A 22 9.81 -29.86 -6.36
CA GLY A 22 8.93 -28.72 -6.55
C GLY A 22 9.73 -27.42 -6.50
N ALA A 23 9.94 -26.82 -7.67
CA ALA A 23 10.05 -25.38 -7.77
C ALA A 23 8.64 -24.83 -7.59
N CYS A 24 8.43 -24.06 -6.52
CA CYS A 24 7.13 -23.51 -6.18
C CYS A 24 6.61 -22.60 -7.30
N SER A 25 5.50 -23.02 -7.91
CA SER A 25 4.56 -22.17 -8.65
C SER A 25 3.92 -21.17 -7.67
N VAL A 26 4.63 -20.08 -7.34
CA VAL A 26 4.09 -19.01 -6.46
C VAL A 26 3.28 -17.97 -7.25
N PHE A 27 3.11 -18.15 -8.56
CA PHE A 27 2.40 -17.23 -9.46
C PHE A 27 1.37 -17.93 -10.36
N GLU A 28 0.67 -18.96 -9.85
CA GLU A 28 -0.59 -19.38 -10.48
C GLU A 28 -1.74 -18.61 -9.81
N PRO A 29 -2.55 -17.83 -10.56
CA PRO A 29 -3.82 -17.35 -10.02
C PRO A 29 -4.68 -18.57 -9.64
N PRO A 30 -5.52 -18.49 -8.59
CA PRO A 30 -6.42 -19.58 -8.26
C PRO A 30 -7.37 -19.82 -9.45
N GLU A 31 -7.24 -20.98 -10.09
CA GLU A 31 -8.26 -21.49 -11.01
C GLU A 31 -9.47 -21.92 -10.17
N ASP A 32 -10.49 -21.08 -10.07
CA ASP A 32 -11.82 -21.52 -9.62
C ASP A 32 -12.54 -22.15 -10.81
N THR A 33 -12.28 -23.44 -11.05
CA THR A 33 -13.09 -24.23 -11.97
C THR A 33 -14.32 -24.79 -11.25
N THR A 34 -15.47 -24.29 -11.71
CA THR A 34 -16.82 -24.85 -11.60
C THR A 34 -16.92 -26.36 -11.33
N ASP A 35 -17.78 -26.73 -10.37
CA ASP A 35 -18.56 -27.96 -10.48
C ASP A 35 -20.02 -27.70 -10.09
N ALA A 36 -20.88 -27.72 -11.11
CA ALA A 36 -22.32 -27.75 -10.97
C ALA A 36 -22.76 -29.21 -10.75
N GLY A 37 -23.54 -29.47 -9.70
CA GLY A 37 -24.16 -30.77 -9.46
C GLY A 37 -25.38 -30.64 -8.57
N GLY A 38 -26.56 -30.53 -9.19
CA GLY A 38 -27.83 -30.32 -8.52
C GLY A 38 -28.31 -31.46 -7.61
N GLY A 39 -29.20 -31.09 -6.69
CA GLY A 39 -29.93 -32.03 -5.84
C GLY A 39 -31.14 -31.36 -5.19
N THR A 40 -32.31 -31.57 -5.80
CA THR A 40 -33.65 -31.28 -5.26
C THR A 40 -33.92 -31.98 -3.93
N GLY A 41 -34.57 -31.31 -2.98
CA GLY A 41 -35.20 -31.98 -1.83
C GLY A 41 -35.70 -31.02 -0.77
N GLY A 42 -37.02 -30.86 -0.66
CA GLY A 42 -37.68 -29.98 0.29
C GLY A 42 -37.58 -30.41 1.76
N GLY A 43 -37.94 -29.50 2.65
CA GLY A 43 -38.04 -29.78 4.08
C GLY A 43 -38.52 -28.56 4.86
N THR A 44 -39.79 -28.59 5.22
CA THR A 44 -40.50 -27.66 6.12
C THR A 44 -39.95 -27.66 7.55
N GLY A 45 -39.95 -26.47 8.17
CA GLY A 45 -40.41 -26.29 9.56
C GLY A 45 -39.35 -25.99 10.61
N GLY A 46 -39.69 -25.07 11.52
CA GLY A 46 -39.19 -25.07 12.89
C GLY A 46 -38.75 -23.72 13.44
N ASP A 47 -39.71 -22.97 13.99
CA ASP A 47 -39.47 -21.94 15.00
C ASP A 47 -38.67 -22.49 16.19
N ALA A 48 -37.74 -21.69 16.74
CA ALA A 48 -37.52 -21.61 18.19
C ALA A 48 -36.62 -20.41 18.55
N SER A 49 -37.27 -19.40 19.11
CA SER A 49 -36.73 -18.41 20.02
C SER A 49 -36.16 -19.06 21.30
N VAL A 50 -35.01 -18.59 21.78
CA VAL A 50 -34.70 -18.61 23.23
C VAL A 50 -33.90 -17.36 23.60
N ASP A 51 -34.53 -16.59 24.48
CA ASP A 51 -34.06 -15.44 25.24
C ASP A 51 -33.20 -15.90 26.43
N GLY A 52 -32.23 -15.10 26.89
CA GLY A 52 -31.26 -15.53 27.90
C GLY A 52 -30.37 -14.41 28.45
N SER A 53 -31.01 -13.49 29.18
CA SER A 53 -30.42 -12.36 29.90
C SER A 53 -29.69 -12.73 31.21
N LEU A 54 -28.86 -11.78 31.68
CA LEU A 54 -28.24 -11.59 33.03
C LEU A 54 -26.99 -12.45 33.31
N GLY A 55 -25.87 -11.95 33.87
CA GLY A 55 -25.54 -10.71 34.56
C GLY A 55 -24.41 -11.04 35.56
N GLY A 56 -23.39 -10.19 35.70
CA GLY A 56 -22.31 -10.44 36.67
C GLY A 56 -21.32 -9.28 36.76
N SER A 57 -21.33 -8.59 37.91
CA SER A 57 -20.56 -7.40 38.23
C SER A 57 -19.51 -7.68 39.31
N SER A 58 -18.45 -6.84 39.33
CA SER A 58 -17.45 -6.56 40.38
C SER A 58 -16.29 -7.56 40.57
N GLY A 59 -15.01 -7.16 40.71
CA GLY A 59 -14.40 -5.82 40.73
C GLY A 59 -12.87 -5.83 41.00
N SER A 60 -12.30 -4.62 40.93
CA SER A 60 -11.07 -4.09 41.58
C SER A 60 -9.66 -4.62 41.26
N GLY A 61 -8.86 -3.75 40.62
CA GLY A 61 -7.67 -3.16 41.26
C GLY A 61 -6.29 -3.43 40.65
N GLY A 62 -5.69 -2.42 40.00
CA GLY A 62 -4.25 -2.41 39.68
C GLY A 62 -3.89 -1.35 38.64
N GLY A 63 -3.34 -0.22 39.08
CA GLY A 63 -2.98 0.91 38.20
C GLY A 63 -1.68 0.68 37.44
N THR A 64 -1.75 0.90 36.13
CA THR A 64 -0.61 1.04 35.20
C THR A 64 -0.88 2.24 34.31
N ALA A 65 0.15 3.06 34.11
CA ALA A 65 0.12 4.28 33.31
C ALA A 65 -0.35 3.99 31.88
N GLY A 66 -1.29 4.82 31.40
CA GLY A 66 -2.05 4.59 30.18
C GLY A 66 -1.19 4.62 28.92
N SER A 67 -1.15 3.47 28.25
CA SER A 67 -1.11 3.43 26.78
C SER A 67 -2.53 3.69 26.30
N GLY A 68 -2.70 4.68 25.42
CA GLY A 68 -4.00 5.05 24.84
C GLY A 68 -4.52 3.98 23.90
N GLY A 69 -5.04 2.89 24.46
CA GLY A 69 -5.94 2.00 23.74
C GLY A 69 -7.24 2.75 23.50
N ASN A 70 -7.37 3.36 22.33
CA ASN A 70 -8.64 3.88 21.85
C ASN A 70 -9.65 2.74 21.90
N ALA A 71 -10.63 2.86 22.80
CA ALA A 71 -11.81 2.03 22.78
C ALA A 71 -12.39 2.12 21.36
N GLY A 72 -12.50 0.97 20.70
CA GLY A 72 -12.97 0.85 19.34
C GLY A 72 -14.33 1.52 19.19
N ASP A 73 -14.29 2.77 18.73
CA ASP A 73 -15.36 3.31 17.93
C ASP A 73 -15.35 2.40 16.71
N SER A 74 -16.30 1.47 16.65
CA SER A 74 -16.56 0.71 15.44
C SER A 74 -16.84 1.77 14.39
N GLY A 75 -15.81 2.11 13.62
CA GLY A 75 -15.91 3.07 12.53
C GLY A 75 -17.12 2.70 11.66
N PRO A 76 -17.63 3.66 10.87
CA PRO A 76 -18.77 3.39 10.00
C PRO A 76 -18.60 2.02 9.32
N THR A 77 -19.59 1.14 9.48
CA THR A 77 -19.53 -0.26 9.02
C THR A 77 -19.68 -0.38 7.50
N GLY A 78 -19.27 0.65 6.77
CA GLY A 78 -19.42 0.79 5.33
C GLY A 78 -18.46 1.87 4.82
N PRO A 79 -18.36 2.01 3.49
CA PRO A 79 -17.48 2.99 2.88
C PRO A 79 -17.80 4.39 3.41
N TRP A 80 -16.75 5.10 3.82
CA TRP A 80 -16.87 6.44 4.37
C TRP A 80 -17.45 7.43 3.33
N TRP A 81 -17.25 7.14 2.03
CA TRP A 81 -17.93 7.80 0.91
C TRP A 81 -18.74 6.77 0.11
N PRO A 82 -20.00 6.50 0.51
CA PRO A 82 -20.80 5.51 -0.16
C PRO A 82 -21.22 6.01 -1.54
N HIS A 83 -21.06 5.15 -2.53
CA HIS A 83 -21.62 5.30 -3.87
C HIS A 83 -22.46 4.08 -4.22
N THR A 84 -23.42 4.24 -5.13
CA THR A 84 -24.14 3.12 -5.71
C THR A 84 -23.86 3.14 -7.19
N THR A 85 -23.21 2.10 -7.70
CA THR A 85 -22.86 2.00 -9.12
C THR A 85 -24.11 1.86 -9.99
N GLN A 86 -23.95 1.96 -11.31
CA GLN A 86 -25.08 1.86 -12.25
C GLN A 86 -25.80 0.51 -12.13
N ASP A 87 -25.07 -0.54 -11.74
CA ASP A 87 -25.58 -1.90 -11.54
C ASP A 87 -26.17 -2.13 -10.14
N GLY A 88 -26.23 -1.09 -9.32
CA GLY A 88 -26.88 -1.12 -8.00
C GLY A 88 -26.01 -1.64 -6.87
N CYS A 89 -24.70 -1.80 -7.08
CA CYS A 89 -23.78 -2.22 -6.03
C CYS A 89 -23.36 -1.05 -5.14
N GLU A 90 -23.29 -1.29 -3.83
CA GLU A 90 -22.68 -0.34 -2.90
C GLU A 90 -21.16 -0.36 -3.08
N SER A 91 -20.56 0.80 -3.27
CA SER A 91 -19.13 0.94 -3.49
C SER A 91 -18.47 2.01 -2.61
N ALA A 92 -17.16 1.88 -2.45
CA ALA A 92 -16.27 2.82 -1.78
C ALA A 92 -15.90 3.96 -2.72
N GLY A 93 -16.89 4.76 -3.08
CA GLY A 93 -16.77 5.81 -4.08
C GLY A 93 -15.71 6.86 -3.79
N VAL A 94 -15.39 7.62 -4.84
CA VAL A 94 -14.48 8.75 -4.78
C VAL A 94 -15.23 10.06 -4.49
N PRO A 95 -14.75 10.89 -3.55
CA PRO A 95 -15.25 12.24 -3.36
C PRO A 95 -15.01 13.14 -4.55
N LYS A 96 -15.97 14.01 -4.78
CA LYS A 96 -15.97 14.94 -5.90
C LYS A 96 -15.91 16.38 -5.39
N ALA A 97 -15.44 17.29 -6.23
CA ALA A 97 -15.48 18.72 -5.90
C ALA A 97 -16.90 19.24 -5.61
N SER A 98 -17.94 18.58 -6.15
CA SER A 98 -19.35 18.88 -5.86
C SER A 98 -19.79 18.50 -4.44
N ASP A 99 -19.02 17.67 -3.74
CA ASP A 99 -19.31 17.27 -2.37
C ASP A 99 -18.80 18.28 -1.34
N ARG A 100 -18.06 19.29 -1.78
CA ARG A 100 -17.57 20.38 -0.95
C ARG A 100 -18.74 21.05 -0.21
N PRO A 101 -18.59 21.34 1.10
CA PRO A 101 -19.57 22.14 1.81
C PRO A 101 -19.83 23.46 1.07
N SER A 102 -21.09 23.91 1.04
CA SER A 102 -21.42 25.17 0.36
C SER A 102 -20.90 26.42 1.09
N ALA A 103 -20.55 26.26 2.36
CA ALA A 103 -19.87 27.25 3.18
C ALA A 103 -19.18 26.55 4.36
N SER A 104 -18.10 27.15 4.86
CA SER A 104 -17.47 26.78 6.13
C SER A 104 -18.39 26.98 7.33
N ASP A 105 -18.33 26.05 8.28
CA ASP A 105 -18.85 26.26 9.63
C ASP A 105 -18.06 27.39 10.33
N PRO A 106 -18.69 28.24 11.17
CA PRO A 106 -17.98 29.31 11.85
C PRO A 106 -16.89 28.79 12.80
N GLY A 107 -15.62 29.09 12.53
CA GLY A 107 -14.46 28.65 13.31
C GLY A 107 -13.34 29.68 13.41
N ASP A 108 -12.30 29.33 14.16
CA ASP A 108 -11.10 30.16 14.32
C ASP A 108 -10.05 29.73 13.29
N SER A 109 -9.36 30.69 12.68
CA SER A 109 -8.20 30.36 11.83
C SER A 109 -7.10 29.71 12.68
N LEU A 110 -6.72 28.48 12.33
CA LEU A 110 -5.65 27.75 12.98
C LEU A 110 -4.31 28.02 12.28
N ALA A 111 -3.22 27.94 13.05
CA ALA A 111 -1.89 27.81 12.45
C ALA A 111 -1.79 26.50 11.65
N PRO A 112 -0.90 26.42 10.64
CA PRO A 112 -0.72 25.21 9.85
C PRO A 112 -0.48 23.97 10.73
N ILE A 113 -1.19 22.89 10.41
CA ILE A 113 -1.10 21.62 11.12
C ILE A 113 -0.20 20.70 10.29
N TYR A 114 0.96 20.33 10.84
CA TYR A 114 1.84 19.35 10.23
C TYR A 114 1.56 17.97 10.83
N MET A 115 1.41 16.94 10.01
CA MET A 115 1.20 15.56 10.43
C MET A 115 2.11 14.62 9.64
N ALA A 116 2.83 13.73 10.32
CA ALA A 116 3.65 12.71 9.67
C ALA A 116 2.94 11.35 9.75
N THR A 117 3.02 10.55 8.68
CA THR A 117 2.52 9.17 8.70
C THR A 117 3.19 8.39 9.83
N SER A 118 2.36 7.77 10.67
CA SER A 118 2.80 6.93 11.79
C SER A 118 2.48 5.46 11.57
N ARG A 119 1.55 5.16 10.66
CA ARG A 119 1.15 3.80 10.29
C ARG A 119 0.71 3.77 8.83
N MET A 120 0.98 2.67 8.13
CA MET A 120 0.63 2.47 6.72
C MET A 120 0.34 1.01 6.40
N ARG A 121 -0.60 0.75 5.47
CA ARG A 121 -0.93 -0.58 4.95
C ARG A 121 -1.04 -0.53 3.43
N PHE A 122 -0.51 -1.55 2.76
CA PHE A 122 -0.57 -1.73 1.31
C PHE A 122 -1.41 -2.96 0.93
N GLY A 123 -1.74 -3.84 1.88
CA GLY A 123 -2.65 -4.97 1.67
C GLY A 123 -2.05 -6.34 1.97
N SER A 124 -0.91 -6.41 2.66
CA SER A 124 -0.26 -7.68 3.06
C SER A 124 -0.55 -8.12 4.49
N ALA A 125 -1.15 -7.26 5.32
CA ALA A 125 -1.42 -7.54 6.72
C ALA A 125 -2.76 -6.97 7.18
N ASN A 126 -3.33 -7.55 8.23
CA ASN A 126 -4.50 -7.05 8.93
C ASN A 126 -4.24 -5.68 9.58
N ASP A 127 -5.29 -4.91 9.86
CA ASP A 127 -5.19 -3.67 10.64
C ASP A 127 -5.17 -3.95 12.15
N ASP A 128 -4.22 -4.77 12.61
CA ASP A 128 -3.96 -4.97 14.04
C ASP A 128 -2.59 -4.37 14.42
N GLU A 129 -2.34 -4.14 15.70
CA GLU A 129 -1.08 -3.52 16.18
C GLU A 129 0.17 -4.24 15.64
N ALA A 130 0.10 -5.57 15.52
CA ALA A 130 1.20 -6.41 15.09
C ALA A 130 1.36 -6.50 13.55
N LEU A 131 0.39 -5.99 12.78
CA LEU A 131 0.27 -6.17 11.33
C LEU A 131 0.38 -7.65 10.95
N THR A 132 -0.51 -8.48 11.51
CA THR A 132 -0.50 -9.92 11.22
C THR A 132 -0.72 -10.19 9.72
N PRO A 133 0.11 -11.04 9.08
CA PRO A 133 0.00 -11.27 7.63
C PRO A 133 -1.38 -11.77 7.20
N ASN A 134 -1.91 -11.18 6.13
CA ASN A 134 -3.17 -11.56 5.51
C ASN A 134 -3.08 -11.29 4.00
N LYS A 135 -3.20 -12.35 3.19
CA LYS A 135 -3.13 -12.27 1.72
C LYS A 135 -4.35 -11.60 1.07
N ASP A 136 -5.44 -11.44 1.81
CA ASP A 136 -6.69 -10.87 1.31
C ASP A 136 -6.94 -9.47 1.87
N ALA A 137 -6.03 -8.93 2.70
CA ALA A 137 -6.16 -7.60 3.31
C ALA A 137 -6.19 -6.45 2.29
N TRP A 138 -5.63 -6.64 1.09
CA TRP A 138 -5.69 -5.66 0.02
C TRP A 138 -7.11 -5.33 -0.43
N ALA A 139 -8.06 -6.27 -0.28
CA ALA A 139 -9.42 -6.11 -0.75
C ALA A 139 -10.20 -5.04 0.03
N ASP A 140 -9.76 -4.69 1.23
CA ASP A 140 -10.40 -3.67 2.06
C ASP A 140 -9.79 -2.27 1.89
N ILE A 141 -8.68 -2.16 1.15
CA ILE A 141 -7.89 -0.93 0.99
C ILE A 141 -8.14 -0.34 -0.40
N GLY A 142 -8.42 0.96 -0.49
CA GLY A 142 -8.57 1.68 -1.75
C GLY A 142 -9.89 2.44 -1.86
N MET A 143 -10.23 2.81 -3.09
CA MET A 143 -11.49 3.46 -3.47
C MET A 143 -11.92 2.90 -4.83
N ASP A 144 -13.20 3.00 -5.16
CA ASP A 144 -13.77 2.75 -6.48
C ASP A 144 -13.46 3.95 -7.39
N LEU A 145 -12.36 3.87 -8.16
CA LEU A 145 -11.78 4.95 -8.96
C LEU A 145 -12.41 5.08 -10.35
N ASP A 146 -13.05 4.03 -10.88
CA ASP A 146 -13.80 4.06 -12.15
C ASP A 146 -15.32 4.11 -11.99
N GLU A 147 -15.83 4.15 -10.75
CA GLU A 147 -17.25 4.13 -10.40
C GLU A 147 -17.94 2.82 -10.82
N SER A 148 -17.17 1.74 -10.75
CA SER A 148 -17.43 0.46 -11.35
C SER A 148 -17.05 -0.70 -10.42
N CYS A 149 -17.82 -1.79 -10.47
CA CYS A 149 -17.64 -3.02 -9.69
C CYS A 149 -17.34 -4.24 -10.57
N THR A 150 -16.08 -4.44 -10.91
CA THR A 150 -15.62 -5.60 -11.68
C THR A 150 -15.23 -6.77 -10.77
N ASN A 151 -16.02 -7.86 -10.83
CA ASN A 151 -15.79 -9.09 -10.06
C ASN A 151 -15.62 -8.90 -8.53
N SER A 152 -16.14 -7.81 -7.97
CA SER A 152 -16.06 -7.54 -6.55
C SER A 152 -16.81 -8.61 -5.72
N PRO A 153 -16.21 -9.15 -4.64
CA PRO A 153 -16.87 -10.11 -3.75
C PRO A 153 -18.13 -9.58 -3.06
N SER A 154 -18.24 -8.26 -2.86
CA SER A 154 -19.37 -7.64 -2.19
C SER A 154 -20.49 -7.22 -3.15
N CYS A 155 -20.23 -7.26 -4.46
CA CYS A 155 -21.18 -6.87 -5.50
C CYS A 155 -21.73 -8.13 -6.20
N SER A 156 -22.80 -8.69 -5.64
CA SER A 156 -23.53 -9.80 -6.25
C SER A 156 -24.97 -9.38 -6.58
N ALA A 157 -25.14 -8.50 -7.57
CA ALA A 157 -26.45 -8.21 -8.13
C ALA A 157 -26.91 -9.43 -8.96
N ASP A 158 -27.88 -10.21 -8.47
CA ASP A 158 -28.62 -11.25 -9.20
C ASP A 158 -27.81 -12.27 -10.03
N GLY A 159 -26.54 -12.52 -9.67
CA GLY A 159 -25.71 -13.58 -10.26
C GLY A 159 -25.13 -13.26 -11.64
N ALA A 160 -25.25 -12.02 -12.14
CA ALA A 160 -24.48 -11.56 -13.29
C ALA A 160 -23.23 -10.83 -12.77
N LEU A 161 -22.05 -11.30 -13.18
CA LEU A 161 -20.84 -10.47 -13.07
C LEU A 161 -21.12 -9.21 -13.89
N VAL A 162 -20.98 -8.06 -13.25
CA VAL A 162 -21.16 -6.77 -13.89
C VAL A 162 -20.08 -6.64 -14.97
N GLU A 163 -20.50 -6.74 -16.24
CA GLU A 163 -19.65 -6.42 -17.39
C GLU A 163 -19.60 -4.90 -17.52
N GLU A 164 -18.51 -4.30 -17.06
CA GLU A 164 -18.35 -2.86 -17.09
C GLU A 164 -17.52 -2.33 -18.25
N HIS A 165 -17.81 -1.06 -18.53
CA HIS A 165 -17.16 -0.19 -19.48
C HIS A 165 -15.74 0.24 -19.05
N ALA A 166 -14.98 -0.72 -18.51
CA ALA A 166 -13.55 -0.62 -18.33
C ALA A 166 -12.86 -0.12 -19.61
N CYS A 167 -11.70 0.51 -19.47
CA CYS A 167 -10.82 0.62 -20.63
C CYS A 167 -10.53 -0.78 -21.22
N LYS A 168 -10.09 -0.85 -22.47
CA LYS A 168 -9.96 -2.11 -23.20
C LYS A 168 -8.65 -2.85 -22.87
N ASN A 169 -8.65 -3.77 -21.90
CA ASN A 169 -7.62 -4.81 -21.77
C ASN A 169 -8.19 -6.18 -22.19
N PRO A 170 -7.90 -6.70 -23.40
CA PRO A 170 -8.46 -7.96 -23.87
C PRO A 170 -7.83 -9.21 -23.22
N LEU A 171 -6.82 -9.05 -22.36
CA LEU A 171 -6.02 -10.15 -21.83
C LEU A 171 -6.41 -10.58 -20.42
N LEU A 172 -7.11 -9.74 -19.66
CA LEU A 172 -7.54 -10.04 -18.29
C LEU A 172 -8.91 -9.46 -18.00
N VAL A 173 -9.62 -10.11 -17.10
CA VAL A 173 -10.78 -9.50 -16.43
C VAL A 173 -10.25 -8.91 -15.11
N PRO A 174 -10.38 -7.59 -14.89
CA PRO A 174 -10.03 -6.94 -13.63
C PRO A 174 -10.77 -7.56 -12.44
N PHE A 175 -10.29 -7.27 -11.23
CA PHE A 175 -10.91 -7.79 -10.02
C PHE A 175 -10.77 -6.78 -8.89
N ASP A 176 -11.91 -6.33 -8.38
CA ASP A 176 -11.95 -5.30 -7.35
C ASP A 176 -12.04 -5.94 -5.96
N GLY A 177 -11.64 -5.17 -4.97
CA GLY A 177 -11.79 -5.51 -3.56
C GLY A 177 -13.24 -5.43 -3.09
N ASN A 178 -13.42 -5.57 -1.78
CA ASN A 178 -14.70 -5.35 -1.11
C ASN A 178 -15.15 -3.90 -1.32
N ASP A 179 -16.45 -3.70 -1.54
CA ASP A 179 -17.08 -2.43 -1.92
C ASP A 179 -16.46 -1.84 -3.19
N CYS A 180 -16.04 -2.69 -4.12
CA CYS A 180 -15.53 -2.30 -5.44
C CYS A 180 -14.26 -1.41 -5.36
N LYS A 181 -13.44 -1.64 -4.34
CA LYS A 181 -12.19 -0.91 -4.17
C LYS A 181 -11.16 -1.35 -5.22
N ASP A 182 -10.64 -0.39 -5.97
CA ASP A 182 -9.53 -0.59 -6.89
C ASP A 182 -8.19 -0.63 -6.14
N ASN A 183 -7.51 -1.78 -6.17
CA ASN A 183 -6.20 -1.93 -5.54
C ASN A 183 -5.33 -3.08 -6.10
N GLN A 184 -5.08 -3.09 -7.41
CA GLN A 184 -4.28 -4.14 -8.05
C GLN A 184 -2.84 -4.18 -7.53
N ILE A 185 -2.22 -3.05 -7.23
CA ILE A 185 -0.90 -3.05 -6.59
C ILE A 185 -0.98 -3.69 -5.19
N GLY A 186 -2.03 -3.43 -4.43
CA GLY A 186 -2.22 -4.06 -3.13
C GLY A 186 -2.33 -5.58 -3.24
N LYS A 187 -2.96 -6.10 -4.30
CA LYS A 187 -3.04 -7.54 -4.58
C LYS A 187 -1.67 -8.19 -4.87
N LEU A 188 -0.74 -7.44 -5.46
CA LEU A 188 0.66 -7.87 -5.64
C LEU A 188 1.43 -7.92 -4.30
N TYR A 189 1.07 -7.05 -3.38
CA TYR A 189 1.87 -6.78 -2.18
C TYR A 189 2.04 -8.01 -1.26
N PRO A 190 1.01 -8.81 -0.93
CA PRO A 190 1.19 -10.08 -0.23
C PRO A 190 2.17 -11.03 -0.91
N VAL A 191 2.15 -11.11 -2.24
CA VAL A 191 3.04 -12.00 -3.00
C VAL A 191 4.49 -11.55 -2.86
N ALA A 192 4.73 -10.24 -2.96
CA ALA A 192 6.06 -9.65 -2.74
C ALA A 192 6.52 -9.81 -1.28
N ALA A 193 5.67 -9.46 -0.31
CA ALA A 193 6.00 -9.48 1.11
C ALA A 193 6.26 -10.90 1.64
N LEU A 194 5.49 -11.88 1.19
CA LEU A 194 5.63 -13.28 1.59
C LEU A 194 6.70 -14.04 0.79
N SER A 195 7.15 -13.50 -0.34
CA SER A 195 8.22 -14.11 -1.13
C SER A 195 9.55 -14.03 -0.37
N PRO A 196 10.20 -15.17 -0.06
CA PRO A 196 11.51 -15.17 0.61
C PRO A 196 12.61 -14.45 -0.18
N GLN A 197 12.42 -14.26 -1.49
CA GLN A 197 13.36 -13.59 -2.39
C GLN A 197 13.09 -12.08 -2.50
N VAL A 198 11.95 -11.59 -2.02
CA VAL A 198 11.55 -10.18 -2.15
C VAL A 198 11.39 -9.55 -0.76
N GLY A 199 10.37 -9.92 0.00
CA GLY A 199 10.04 -9.29 1.29
C GLY A 199 11.22 -9.19 2.24
N PRO A 200 11.78 -10.32 2.75
CA PRO A 200 12.89 -10.29 3.71
C PRO A 200 14.20 -9.71 3.14
N LEU A 201 14.45 -9.88 1.85
CA LEU A 201 15.69 -9.40 1.22
C LEU A 201 15.67 -7.89 0.98
N PHE A 202 14.52 -7.32 0.68
CA PHE A 202 14.39 -5.90 0.35
C PHE A 202 13.61 -5.11 1.39
N GLY A 203 13.23 -5.70 2.53
CA GLY A 203 12.43 -5.03 3.56
C GLY A 203 11.08 -4.54 3.04
N VAL A 204 10.51 -5.26 2.07
CA VAL A 204 9.21 -4.93 1.45
C VAL A 204 8.12 -5.65 2.24
N THR A 205 7.97 -5.28 3.50
CA THR A 205 6.90 -5.77 4.37
C THR A 205 6.28 -4.62 5.16
N GLU A 206 4.99 -4.71 5.44
CA GLU A 206 4.32 -3.71 6.27
C GLU A 206 4.93 -3.60 7.68
N PRO A 207 5.27 -4.69 8.40
CA PRO A 207 5.97 -4.57 9.68
C PRO A 207 7.30 -3.81 9.61
N ASP A 208 8.13 -4.06 8.58
CA ASP A 208 9.41 -3.37 8.38
C ASP A 208 9.19 -1.86 8.20
N TRP A 209 8.27 -1.47 7.33
CA TRP A 209 7.98 -0.06 7.07
C TRP A 209 7.32 0.63 8.26
N ASN A 210 6.37 -0.01 8.93
CA ASN A 210 5.70 0.58 10.08
C ASN A 210 6.64 0.74 11.27
N CYS A 211 7.55 -0.21 11.50
CA CYS A 211 8.59 -0.02 12.48
C CYS A 211 9.49 1.18 12.14
N ALA A 212 9.89 1.34 10.87
CA ALA A 212 10.70 2.47 10.43
C ALA A 212 9.96 3.82 10.58
N LEU A 213 8.65 3.87 10.28
CA LEU A 213 7.78 5.03 10.55
C LEU A 213 7.73 5.36 12.05
N HIS A 214 7.53 4.34 12.90
CA HIS A 214 7.48 4.45 14.36
C HIS A 214 8.78 5.01 14.94
N ARG A 215 9.91 4.56 14.39
CA ARG A 215 11.26 5.02 14.76
C ARG A 215 11.59 6.42 14.22
N GLY A 216 10.85 6.90 13.23
CA GLY A 216 11.05 8.18 12.58
C GLY A 216 12.16 8.18 11.52
N GLU A 217 12.37 7.05 10.84
CA GLU A 217 13.41 6.94 9.79
C GLU A 217 13.00 7.55 8.45
N PHE A 218 11.70 7.56 8.18
CA PHE A 218 11.04 8.25 7.08
C PHE A 218 9.56 8.42 7.44
N ALA A 219 8.85 9.20 6.64
CA ALA A 219 7.40 9.39 6.66
C ALA A 219 6.99 10.17 5.41
N VAL A 220 5.70 10.17 5.11
CA VAL A 220 5.08 11.22 4.30
C VAL A 220 4.48 12.23 5.26
N MET A 221 4.71 13.52 5.01
CA MET A 221 4.20 14.60 5.84
C MET A 221 3.12 15.38 5.12
N PHE A 222 2.05 15.70 5.84
CA PHE A 222 0.95 16.52 5.38
C PHE A 222 0.94 17.84 6.16
N LYS A 223 0.84 18.97 5.44
CA LYS A 223 0.57 20.28 6.04
C LYS A 223 -0.85 20.68 5.64
N VAL A 224 -1.72 20.82 6.63
CA VAL A 224 -3.07 21.38 6.46
C VAL A 224 -3.02 22.85 6.82
N SER A 225 -3.27 23.73 5.85
CA SER A 225 -3.32 25.18 6.05
C SER A 225 -4.74 25.70 5.89
N ASP A 226 -5.00 26.88 6.45
CA ASP A 226 -6.28 27.61 6.38
C ASP A 226 -7.48 26.93 7.08
N TYR A 227 -7.27 25.77 7.69
CA TYR A 227 -8.31 25.05 8.42
C TYR A 227 -8.84 25.83 9.64
N ASN A 228 -10.17 25.89 9.76
CA ASN A 228 -10.86 26.62 10.81
C ASN A 228 -11.20 25.79 12.07
N GLY A 229 -10.79 24.52 12.09
CA GLY A 229 -11.03 23.60 13.20
C GLY A 229 -12.44 23.01 13.29
N LYS A 230 -13.28 23.15 12.25
CA LYS A 230 -14.66 22.64 12.23
C LYS A 230 -14.85 21.42 11.34
N PRO A 231 -15.91 20.63 11.56
CA PRO A 231 -16.20 19.46 10.73
C PRO A 231 -16.48 19.79 9.27
N ASN A 232 -17.04 20.96 8.96
CA ASN A 232 -17.22 21.43 7.60
C ASN A 232 -16.41 22.70 7.35
N ASP A 233 -15.45 22.61 6.45
CA ASP A 233 -14.60 23.70 6.00
C ASP A 233 -14.48 23.60 4.47
N ASP A 234 -15.01 24.61 3.77
CA ASP A 234 -15.09 24.59 2.30
C ASP A 234 -13.79 25.02 1.61
N ALA A 235 -12.79 25.47 2.36
CA ALA A 235 -11.55 26.00 1.80
C ALA A 235 -10.35 25.73 2.72
N VAL A 236 -9.76 24.54 2.58
CA VAL A 236 -8.45 24.24 3.18
C VAL A 236 -7.42 24.00 2.08
N ARG A 237 -6.14 24.08 2.45
CA ARG A 237 -5.04 23.67 1.59
C ARG A 237 -4.36 22.46 2.19
N LEU A 238 -4.11 21.44 1.36
CA LEU A 238 -3.27 20.31 1.71
C LEU A 238 -1.97 20.35 0.91
N ASP A 239 -0.83 20.30 1.60
CA ASP A 239 0.48 20.05 1.00
C ASP A 239 1.01 18.69 1.44
N MET A 240 1.50 17.89 0.49
CA MET A 240 2.19 16.61 0.78
C MET A 240 3.70 16.75 0.57
N TYR A 241 4.50 16.32 1.56
CA TYR A 241 5.96 16.35 1.52
C TYR A 241 6.53 14.95 1.73
N THR A 242 7.68 14.69 1.14
CA THR A 242 8.50 13.53 1.46
C THR A 242 9.50 13.92 2.55
N THR A 243 9.74 13.02 3.50
CA THR A 243 10.65 13.28 4.62
C THR A 243 11.85 12.33 4.58
N ILE A 244 13.01 12.80 5.06
CA ILE A 244 14.21 11.99 5.24
C ILE A 244 14.45 11.53 6.69
N GLY A 245 13.34 11.49 7.44
CA GLY A 245 13.29 11.12 8.85
C GLY A 245 13.52 12.28 9.83
N LEU A 246 13.49 11.95 11.11
CA LEU A 246 13.75 12.86 12.23
C LEU A 246 15.18 13.39 12.18
N GLN A 247 15.41 14.63 12.59
CA GLN A 247 16.77 15.17 12.75
C GLN A 247 17.66 14.22 13.57
N GLN A 248 17.13 13.72 14.69
CA GLN A 248 17.73 12.70 15.53
C GLN A 248 16.82 11.47 15.59
N LEU A 249 17.31 10.33 15.10
CA LEU A 249 16.60 9.05 15.16
C LEU A 249 16.55 8.51 16.60
N LYS A 250 15.54 7.69 16.87
CA LYS A 250 15.46 6.94 18.13
C LYS A 250 16.64 5.95 18.27
N THR A 251 17.04 5.72 19.52
CA THR A 251 18.19 4.88 19.86
C THR A 251 17.90 3.38 19.78
N TRP A 252 16.63 2.98 19.90
CA TRP A 252 16.21 1.60 19.65
C TRP A 252 16.23 1.31 18.14
N THR A 253 16.27 0.04 17.74
CA THR A 253 16.34 -0.38 16.33
C THR A 253 15.19 -1.32 15.96
N CYS A 254 14.77 -1.27 14.71
CA CYS A 254 13.72 -2.13 14.18
C CYS A 254 14.17 -3.56 13.91
N THR A 255 15.45 -3.81 13.72
CA THR A 255 15.99 -5.16 13.56
C THR A 255 17.24 -5.33 14.43
N SER A 256 17.58 -6.58 14.73
CA SER A 256 18.81 -6.94 15.46
C SER A 256 20.06 -7.00 14.56
N GLY A 257 19.92 -6.66 13.27
CA GLY A 257 21.02 -6.66 12.30
C GLY A 257 20.52 -6.75 10.85
N PRO A 258 21.43 -6.75 9.87
CA PRO A 258 21.08 -6.90 8.45
C PRO A 258 20.42 -8.27 8.20
N GLY A 259 19.22 -8.26 7.61
CA GLY A 259 18.40 -9.46 7.42
C GLY A 259 17.74 -10.01 8.70
N GLY A 260 17.79 -9.25 9.80
CA GLY A 260 17.05 -9.56 11.01
C GLY A 260 15.54 -9.32 10.83
N THR A 261 14.73 -10.03 11.61
CA THR A 261 13.27 -9.83 11.65
C THR A 261 12.91 -8.67 12.57
N VAL A 262 11.84 -7.96 12.26
CA VAL A 262 11.26 -6.96 13.16
C VAL A 262 10.77 -7.64 14.45
N PRO A 263 11.15 -7.16 15.65
CA PRO A 263 10.59 -7.66 16.91
C PRO A 263 9.07 -7.55 16.89
N PRO A 264 8.31 -8.59 17.27
CA PRO A 264 6.85 -8.56 17.20
C PRO A 264 6.21 -7.51 18.12
N ASP A 265 6.96 -6.94 19.06
CA ASP A 265 6.56 -5.93 20.03
C ASP A 265 7.13 -4.54 19.72
N TRP A 266 7.61 -4.30 18.49
CA TRP A 266 8.18 -3.01 18.06
C TRP A 266 7.24 -1.83 18.36
N PHE A 267 5.92 -2.03 18.27
CA PHE A 267 4.90 -1.01 18.52
C PHE A 267 4.84 -0.56 19.98
N ASN A 268 5.43 -1.32 20.92
CA ASN A 268 5.57 -0.91 22.33
C ASN A 268 6.75 0.04 22.56
N GLN A 269 7.59 0.28 21.55
CA GLN A 269 8.70 1.22 21.66
C GLN A 269 8.19 2.65 21.76
N PRO A 270 8.93 3.57 22.41
CA PRO A 270 8.52 4.96 22.49
C PRO A 270 8.51 5.60 21.12
N ASP A 271 7.40 6.26 20.87
CA ASP A 271 7.13 7.05 19.68
C ASP A 271 7.94 8.35 19.60
N TRP A 272 7.88 8.98 18.43
CA TRP A 272 8.41 10.32 18.23
C TRP A 272 7.51 11.40 18.84
N LEU A 273 8.14 12.47 19.33
CA LEU A 273 7.52 13.56 20.10
C LEU A 273 7.37 14.81 19.24
N LEU A 274 6.43 15.69 19.60
CA LEU A 274 6.26 17.00 18.94
C LEU A 274 7.49 17.91 19.02
N THR A 275 8.39 17.70 19.98
CA THR A 275 9.63 18.46 20.07
C THR A 275 10.71 17.96 19.10
N GLU A 276 10.49 16.83 18.43
CA GLU A 276 11.44 16.24 17.51
C GLU A 276 11.09 16.67 16.08
N HIS A 277 12.05 17.34 15.43
CA HIS A 277 11.84 17.91 14.10
C HIS A 277 12.07 16.87 13.00
N TRP A 278 11.21 16.91 11.99
CA TRP A 278 11.31 16.10 10.77
C TRP A 278 12.00 16.87 9.66
N LYS A 279 12.96 16.23 9.00
CA LYS A 279 13.63 16.79 7.83
C LYS A 279 12.76 16.62 6.58
N ILE A 280 12.52 17.70 5.87
CA ILE A 280 11.72 17.75 4.65
C ILE A 280 12.64 17.69 3.44
N ALA A 281 12.33 16.81 2.49
CA ALA A 281 13.10 16.71 1.26
C ALA A 281 12.84 17.94 0.38
N GLN A 282 13.88 18.72 0.08
CA GLN A 282 13.80 19.94 -0.73
C GLN A 282 13.14 19.71 -2.09
N ARG A 283 13.27 18.51 -2.66
CA ARG A 283 12.63 18.16 -3.94
C ARG A 283 11.09 18.21 -3.91
N SER A 284 10.48 18.08 -2.74
CA SER A 284 9.01 18.14 -2.57
C SER A 284 8.50 19.58 -2.50
N VAL A 285 9.39 20.55 -2.23
CA VAL A 285 9.07 21.98 -2.18
C VAL A 285 8.91 22.54 -3.59
N SER A 286 7.91 23.41 -3.77
CA SER A 286 7.72 24.15 -5.02
C SER A 286 8.80 25.19 -5.23
N LEU A 287 9.42 25.20 -6.42
CA LEU A 287 10.40 26.23 -6.81
C LEU A 287 9.81 27.64 -6.89
N THR A 288 8.48 27.75 -6.94
CA THR A 288 7.75 29.02 -6.99
C THR A 288 7.00 29.29 -5.68
N ALA A 289 7.26 28.53 -4.61
CA ALA A 289 6.67 28.80 -3.31
C ALA A 289 7.09 30.20 -2.82
N PRO A 290 6.16 30.99 -2.24
CA PRO A 290 6.54 32.22 -1.56
C PRO A 290 7.42 31.93 -0.35
N ASP A 291 8.13 32.94 0.14
CA ASP A 291 8.81 32.86 1.42
C ASP A 291 7.77 32.63 2.53
N ALA A 292 7.87 31.50 3.21
CA ALA A 292 6.96 31.08 4.28
C ALA A 292 7.46 31.49 5.68
N GLY A 293 8.57 32.23 5.77
CA GLY A 293 9.13 32.65 7.04
C GLY A 293 9.65 31.46 7.86
N ILE A 294 8.93 31.11 8.94
CA ILE A 294 9.26 29.96 9.79
C ILE A 294 8.65 28.65 9.28
N ASP A 295 7.56 28.73 8.51
CA ASP A 295 6.85 27.56 8.00
C ASP A 295 7.59 26.89 6.84
N VAL A 296 7.33 25.60 6.64
CA VAL A 296 7.83 24.90 5.45
C VAL A 296 7.19 25.54 4.21
N PRO A 297 7.99 25.94 3.19
CA PRO A 297 7.44 26.48 1.95
C PRO A 297 6.56 25.46 1.23
N ASP A 298 5.56 25.97 0.52
CA ASP A 298 4.54 25.16 -0.15
C ASP A 298 5.11 24.00 -0.98
N SER A 299 4.44 22.86 -0.89
CA SER A 299 4.77 21.69 -1.69
C SER A 299 4.36 21.90 -3.14
N LYS A 300 5.10 21.26 -4.05
CA LYS A 300 4.63 21.10 -5.44
C LYS A 300 3.54 20.01 -5.58
N TYR A 301 3.33 19.21 -4.54
CA TYR A 301 2.31 18.17 -4.42
C TYR A 301 1.16 18.66 -3.52
N ALA A 302 0.58 19.79 -3.88
CA ALA A 302 -0.45 20.44 -3.08
C ALA A 302 -1.80 20.48 -3.79
N ASP A 303 -2.86 20.38 -2.99
CA ASP A 303 -4.21 20.72 -3.40
C ASP A 303 -4.64 22.03 -2.68
N PRO A 304 -4.62 23.18 -3.38
CA PRO A 304 -5.12 24.44 -2.83
C PRO A 304 -6.65 24.51 -2.74
N ALA A 305 -7.36 23.48 -3.25
CA ALA A 305 -8.80 23.40 -3.32
C ALA A 305 -9.36 22.23 -2.49
N ALA A 306 -8.55 21.72 -1.54
CA ALA A 306 -8.97 20.74 -0.56
C ALA A 306 -10.11 21.29 0.32
N PHE A 307 -10.85 20.39 0.96
CA PHE A 307 -11.93 20.75 1.88
C PHE A 307 -12.08 19.71 2.99
N VAL A 308 -12.80 20.08 4.05
CA VAL A 308 -13.19 19.17 5.12
C VAL A 308 -14.72 19.05 5.12
N ARG A 309 -15.25 17.84 5.10
CA ARG A 309 -16.69 17.57 5.21
C ARG A 309 -16.93 16.53 6.29
N ASP A 310 -17.82 16.83 7.22
CA ASP A 310 -18.16 15.95 8.35
C ASP A 310 -16.92 15.43 9.10
N GLY A 311 -15.85 16.24 9.17
CA GLY A 311 -14.56 15.91 9.80
C GLY A 311 -13.57 15.15 8.90
N TYR A 312 -13.94 14.81 7.67
CA TYR A 312 -13.05 14.16 6.71
C TYR A 312 -12.39 15.19 5.80
N LEU A 313 -11.05 15.23 5.85
CA LEU A 313 -10.22 15.98 4.91
C LEU A 313 -10.23 15.25 3.57
N PHE A 314 -10.51 15.95 2.49
CA PHE A 314 -10.37 15.49 1.11
C PHE A 314 -9.38 16.39 0.36
N ALA A 315 -8.54 15.76 -0.46
CA ALA A 315 -7.66 16.45 -1.40
C ALA A 315 -7.46 15.62 -2.68
N GLN A 316 -7.33 16.32 -3.81
CA GLN A 316 -6.89 15.76 -5.09
C GLN A 316 -5.45 16.21 -5.38
N LEU A 317 -4.50 15.29 -5.25
CA LEU A 317 -3.10 15.59 -5.49
C LEU A 317 -2.82 15.71 -7.00
N PRO A 318 -1.86 16.58 -7.40
CA PRO A 318 -1.52 16.73 -8.80
C PRO A 318 -0.93 15.44 -9.39
N SER A 319 -1.13 15.22 -10.69
CA SER A 319 -0.54 14.09 -11.40
C SER A 319 0.99 14.07 -11.28
N GLY A 320 1.57 12.90 -10.98
CA GLY A 320 2.99 12.76 -10.66
C GLY A 320 3.34 13.12 -9.21
N ALA A 321 2.33 13.18 -8.32
CA ALA A 321 2.56 13.36 -6.89
C ALA A 321 3.44 12.24 -6.35
N GLU A 322 4.52 12.59 -5.68
CA GLU A 322 5.51 11.62 -5.22
C GLU A 322 5.22 11.20 -3.78
N PHE A 323 4.75 9.97 -3.62
CA PHE A 323 4.73 9.30 -2.33
C PHE A 323 6.06 8.56 -2.17
N TRP A 324 6.93 9.05 -1.29
CA TRP A 324 8.26 8.45 -1.10
C TRP A 324 8.63 8.35 0.36
N LEU A 325 8.91 7.11 0.76
CA LEU A 325 9.54 6.79 2.03
C LEU A 325 11.06 7.01 1.90
N ASP A 326 11.50 8.26 1.81
CA ASP A 326 12.91 8.63 1.52
C ASP A 326 13.83 8.44 2.75
N GLY A 327 13.95 7.21 3.21
CA GLY A 327 14.77 6.84 4.36
C GLY A 327 16.26 6.74 4.06
N GLN A 328 16.96 7.85 3.82
CA GLN A 328 18.42 7.82 3.58
C GLN A 328 19.19 7.18 4.75
N ARG A 329 18.71 7.38 5.98
CA ARG A 329 19.24 6.77 7.20
C ARG A 329 18.42 5.58 7.68
N ALA A 330 17.41 5.18 6.92
CA ALA A 330 16.58 4.05 7.28
C ALA A 330 17.33 2.73 7.13
N HIS A 331 17.00 1.75 7.96
CA HIS A 331 17.58 0.42 7.86
C HIS A 331 16.93 -0.38 6.70
N VAL A 332 15.63 -0.20 6.49
CA VAL A 332 14.90 -0.74 5.33
C VAL A 332 14.95 0.27 4.17
N PRO A 333 14.99 -0.19 2.92
CA PRO A 333 14.83 0.72 1.79
C PRO A 333 13.37 1.14 1.74
N GLY A 334 13.11 2.43 1.55
CA GLY A 334 11.76 2.89 1.38
C GLY A 334 11.33 2.87 -0.09
N PHE A 335 10.03 2.81 -0.31
CA PHE A 335 9.44 2.70 -1.64
C PHE A 335 9.02 4.07 -2.16
N ARG A 336 9.26 4.31 -3.45
CA ARG A 336 8.85 5.52 -4.16
C ARG A 336 7.65 5.21 -5.04
N LEU A 337 6.71 6.11 -5.15
CA LEU A 337 5.53 5.97 -6.00
C LEU A 337 5.26 7.32 -6.64
N GLN A 338 5.05 7.33 -7.96
CA GLN A 338 4.52 8.49 -8.66
C GLN A 338 3.04 8.22 -8.90
N LEU A 339 2.21 8.99 -8.19
CA LEU A 339 0.78 8.78 -8.19
C LEU A 339 0.12 9.70 -9.22
N HIS A 340 -0.81 9.12 -9.98
CA HIS A 340 -1.69 9.83 -10.89
C HIS A 340 -3.13 9.70 -10.40
N ARG A 341 -3.98 10.69 -10.73
CA ARG A 341 -5.38 10.76 -10.27
C ARG A 341 -5.51 10.57 -8.75
N ALA A 342 -4.50 10.99 -8.00
CA ALA A 342 -4.38 10.67 -6.59
C ALA A 342 -5.40 11.46 -5.76
N ILE A 343 -6.13 10.73 -4.94
CA ILE A 343 -7.10 11.24 -3.97
C ILE A 343 -6.59 10.86 -2.58
N LEU A 344 -6.55 11.83 -1.69
CA LEU A 344 -6.27 11.62 -0.29
C LEU A 344 -7.51 11.95 0.51
N VAL A 345 -7.86 11.03 1.41
CA VAL A 345 -8.91 11.22 2.39
C VAL A 345 -8.41 10.82 3.76
N GLY A 346 -8.83 11.50 4.81
CA GLY A 346 -8.77 10.93 6.16
C GLY A 346 -9.59 11.73 7.16
N ARG A 347 -9.92 11.13 8.30
CA ARG A 347 -10.65 11.80 9.39
C ARG A 347 -9.70 12.69 10.17
N LEU A 348 -9.91 13.99 10.13
CA LEU A 348 -9.12 14.97 10.87
C LEU A 348 -9.71 15.14 12.27
N GLU A 349 -8.95 14.73 13.29
CA GLU A 349 -9.44 14.66 14.67
C GLU A 349 -8.48 15.34 15.63
N LYS A 350 -9.03 16.16 16.54
CA LYS A 350 -8.27 16.75 17.64
C LYS A 350 -8.37 15.86 18.88
N GLN A 351 -7.24 15.34 19.30
CA GLN A 351 -7.10 14.48 20.46
C GLN A 351 -7.28 15.24 21.78
N LEU A 352 -7.47 14.51 22.88
CA LEU A 352 -7.66 15.08 24.23
C LEU A 352 -6.47 15.90 24.72
N ASP A 353 -5.25 15.59 24.26
CA ASP A 353 -4.03 16.33 24.55
C ASP A 353 -3.88 17.62 23.69
N GLY A 354 -4.84 17.88 22.82
CA GLY A 354 -4.89 19.04 21.94
C GLY A 354 -4.16 18.84 20.61
N THR A 355 -3.56 17.67 20.37
CA THR A 355 -2.86 17.36 19.12
C THR A 355 -3.83 16.94 18.02
N TRP A 356 -3.43 17.11 16.77
CA TRP A 356 -4.20 16.68 15.61
C TRP A 356 -3.74 15.32 15.09
N GLN A 357 -4.68 14.53 14.58
CA GLN A 357 -4.40 13.28 13.88
C GLN A 357 -5.26 13.18 12.63
N LEU A 358 -4.73 12.47 11.64
CA LEU A 358 -5.46 12.02 10.47
C LEU A 358 -5.62 10.50 10.59
N LEU A 359 -6.85 10.07 10.88
CA LEU A 359 -7.20 8.67 11.16
C LEU A 359 -7.94 8.04 9.99
N GLY A 360 -7.76 6.73 9.81
CA GLY A 360 -8.41 5.99 8.72
C GLY A 360 -8.16 6.63 7.35
N GLY A 361 -6.94 7.13 7.15
CA GLY A 361 -6.59 7.83 5.93
C GLY A 361 -6.40 6.84 4.78
N THR A 362 -6.83 7.22 3.59
CA THR A 362 -6.59 6.47 2.36
C THR A 362 -6.02 7.41 1.30
N ILE A 363 -4.89 7.03 0.71
CA ILE A 363 -4.43 7.57 -0.57
C ILE A 363 -4.76 6.54 -1.63
N ALA A 364 -5.65 6.90 -2.55
CA ALA A 364 -6.00 6.07 -3.70
C ALA A 364 -5.56 6.77 -4.98
N GLY A 365 -5.18 6.02 -6.00
CA GLY A 365 -4.82 6.57 -7.30
C GLY A 365 -4.34 5.48 -8.24
N VAL A 366 -3.61 5.88 -9.27
CA VAL A 366 -3.02 4.95 -10.24
C VAL A 366 -1.55 5.22 -10.45
N VAL A 367 -0.84 4.18 -10.86
CA VAL A 367 0.61 4.18 -11.11
C VAL A 367 0.91 3.50 -12.43
N LEU A 368 1.95 3.94 -13.14
CA LEU A 368 2.37 3.26 -14.36
C LEU A 368 3.25 2.03 -14.02
N PRO A 369 3.14 0.92 -14.76
CA PRO A 369 4.01 -0.24 -14.58
C PRO A 369 5.50 0.08 -14.60
N THR A 370 5.91 1.00 -15.47
CA THR A 370 7.30 1.46 -15.58
C THR A 370 7.79 2.20 -14.34
N GLU A 371 6.89 2.93 -13.67
CA GLU A 371 7.21 3.67 -12.45
C GLU A 371 7.36 2.72 -11.27
N ILE A 372 6.43 1.77 -11.11
CA ILE A 372 6.54 0.72 -10.09
C ILE A 372 7.80 -0.12 -10.28
N LEU A 373 8.13 -0.47 -11.53
CA LEU A 373 9.37 -1.17 -11.82
C LEU A 373 10.61 -0.32 -11.48
N SER A 374 10.58 0.99 -11.77
CA SER A 374 11.63 1.92 -11.34
C SER A 374 11.79 1.90 -9.82
N SER A 375 10.69 1.91 -9.08
CA SER A 375 10.69 1.89 -7.61
C SER A 375 11.30 0.62 -7.05
N PHE A 376 10.98 -0.56 -7.61
CA PHE A 376 11.65 -1.81 -7.23
C PHE A 376 13.15 -1.75 -7.53
N ARG A 377 13.54 -1.22 -8.69
CA ARG A 377 14.96 -1.06 -9.06
C ARG A 377 15.69 -0.11 -8.11
N GLU A 378 15.03 0.93 -7.61
CA GLU A 378 15.57 1.85 -6.60
C GLU A 378 15.82 1.16 -5.24
N LEU A 379 15.19 0.00 -4.96
CA LEU A 379 15.53 -0.85 -3.80
C LEU A 379 16.75 -1.76 -4.04
N GLY A 380 17.21 -1.86 -5.29
CA GLY A 380 18.19 -2.85 -5.75
C GLY A 380 17.56 -4.14 -6.30
N PHE A 381 16.23 -4.21 -6.42
CA PHE A 381 15.54 -5.33 -7.06
C PHE A 381 15.60 -5.15 -8.59
N CYS A 382 16.66 -5.71 -9.18
CA CYS A 382 16.97 -5.54 -10.60
C CYS A 382 17.05 -6.89 -11.32
N LYS A 383 17.58 -6.91 -12.54
CA LYS A 383 17.73 -8.14 -13.34
C LYS A 383 18.59 -9.23 -12.67
N ASN A 384 19.40 -8.86 -11.68
CA ASN A 384 20.11 -9.78 -10.78
C ASN A 384 19.17 -10.72 -9.98
N MET A 385 17.89 -10.38 -9.88
CA MET A 385 16.86 -11.20 -9.23
C MET A 385 16.23 -12.24 -10.18
N CYS A 386 16.67 -12.31 -11.43
CA CYS A 386 16.37 -13.38 -12.37
C CYS A 386 14.86 -13.58 -12.56
N ALA A 387 14.37 -14.81 -12.43
CA ALA A 387 12.96 -15.16 -12.58
C ALA A 387 12.04 -14.30 -11.69
N ALA A 388 12.47 -13.89 -10.49
CA ALA A 388 11.66 -13.02 -9.65
C ALA A 388 11.46 -11.64 -10.30
N TYR A 389 12.51 -11.08 -10.91
CA TYR A 389 12.41 -9.81 -11.65
C TYR A 389 11.48 -9.94 -12.85
N ASP A 390 11.66 -11.00 -13.65
CA ASP A 390 10.82 -11.24 -14.82
C ASP A 390 9.36 -11.49 -14.44
N ASN A 391 9.08 -12.14 -13.31
CA ASN A 391 7.73 -12.34 -12.79
C ASN A 391 7.09 -11.01 -12.36
N VAL A 392 7.80 -10.13 -11.68
CA VAL A 392 7.29 -8.79 -11.33
C VAL A 392 7.02 -7.98 -12.60
N VAL A 393 7.95 -7.97 -13.56
CA VAL A 393 7.73 -7.30 -14.86
C VAL A 393 6.53 -7.89 -15.60
N GLY A 394 6.41 -9.21 -15.63
CA GLY A 394 5.28 -9.91 -16.24
C GLY A 394 3.96 -9.54 -15.57
N TYR A 395 3.93 -9.55 -14.23
CA TYR A 395 2.76 -9.15 -13.45
C TYR A 395 2.34 -7.72 -13.78
N LEU A 396 3.26 -6.75 -13.68
CA LEU A 396 2.97 -5.33 -13.86
C LEU A 396 2.46 -5.01 -15.28
N ASN A 397 2.97 -5.71 -16.30
CA ASN A 397 2.54 -5.52 -17.68
C ASN A 397 1.25 -6.28 -18.04
N THR A 398 0.87 -7.30 -17.25
CA THR A 398 -0.32 -8.11 -17.53
C THR A 398 -1.53 -7.58 -16.76
N ASN A 399 -1.34 -7.17 -15.50
CA ASN A 399 -2.41 -6.84 -14.55
C ASN A 399 -2.83 -5.36 -14.55
N GLN A 400 -2.49 -4.59 -15.59
CA GLN A 400 -3.06 -3.24 -15.78
C GLN A 400 -4.60 -3.36 -15.75
N ASP A 401 -5.24 -2.63 -14.86
CA ASP A 401 -6.69 -2.67 -14.66
C ASP A 401 -7.43 -1.69 -15.58
N THR A 402 -8.73 -1.53 -15.31
CA THR A 402 -9.71 -0.68 -15.99
C THR A 402 -9.37 0.81 -15.98
N LEU A 403 -8.23 1.20 -15.41
CA LEU A 403 -7.86 2.58 -15.20
C LEU A 403 -6.77 3.07 -16.16
N SER A 404 -6.96 4.33 -16.57
CA SER A 404 -5.95 5.13 -17.24
C SER A 404 -5.21 6.03 -16.25
N SER A 405 -3.94 6.28 -16.54
CA SER A 405 -3.13 7.33 -15.90
C SER A 405 -3.66 8.75 -16.14
N THR A 406 -4.53 8.96 -17.15
CA THR A 406 -5.17 10.24 -17.46
C THR A 406 -6.60 10.32 -16.94
N SER A 407 -7.08 11.56 -16.73
CA SER A 407 -8.50 11.82 -16.40
C SER A 407 -9.43 11.82 -17.62
N ASP A 408 -8.97 11.28 -18.76
CA ASP A 408 -9.75 11.28 -20.00
C ASP A 408 -10.94 10.32 -19.90
N LYS A 409 -12.05 10.68 -20.53
CA LYS A 409 -13.29 9.90 -20.48
C LYS A 409 -13.13 8.53 -21.16
N LEU A 410 -13.45 7.48 -20.41
CA LEU A 410 -13.68 6.12 -20.91
C LEU A 410 -14.78 6.11 -22.01
N PRO A 411 -14.79 5.11 -22.91
CA PRO A 411 -14.00 3.88 -22.92
C PRO A 411 -12.76 3.90 -23.85
N ASN A 412 -12.47 5.02 -24.51
CA ASN A 412 -11.41 5.08 -25.53
C ASN A 412 -10.01 5.36 -24.96
N THR A 413 -9.87 5.42 -23.65
CA THR A 413 -8.60 5.65 -22.96
C THR A 413 -7.85 4.32 -22.79
N PRO A 414 -6.51 4.25 -22.95
CA PRO A 414 -5.74 3.03 -22.70
C PRO A 414 -5.83 2.55 -21.24
N CYS A 415 -5.86 1.23 -21.04
CA CYS A 415 -5.57 0.60 -19.74
C CYS A 415 -4.06 0.51 -19.55
N ASP A 416 -3.44 1.63 -19.19
CA ASP A 416 -1.98 1.69 -19.06
C ASP A 416 -1.48 1.78 -17.62
N SER A 417 -2.41 1.78 -16.66
CA SER A 417 -2.09 1.98 -15.25
C SER A 417 -2.58 0.84 -14.36
N LEU A 418 -2.12 0.87 -13.11
CA LEU A 418 -2.50 -0.04 -12.05
C LEU A 418 -3.08 0.81 -10.91
N SER A 419 -4.25 0.45 -10.40
CA SER A 419 -4.78 1.03 -9.17
C SER A 419 -3.91 0.71 -7.97
N ILE A 420 -3.86 1.68 -7.05
CA ILE A 420 -3.22 1.53 -5.76
C ILE A 420 -4.05 2.21 -4.69
N GLY A 421 -4.26 1.51 -3.58
CA GLY A 421 -4.73 2.05 -2.33
C GLY A 421 -3.65 1.92 -1.25
N ILE A 422 -3.45 2.99 -0.48
CA ILE A 422 -2.58 3.00 0.69
C ILE A 422 -3.43 3.50 1.85
N GLU A 423 -3.68 2.63 2.82
CA GLU A 423 -4.25 3.05 4.09
C GLU A 423 -3.15 3.59 5.00
N PHE A 424 -3.46 4.62 5.78
CA PHE A 424 -2.50 5.23 6.68
C PHE A 424 -3.17 5.91 7.88
N ALA A 425 -2.37 6.10 8.93
CA ALA A 425 -2.65 7.07 9.98
C ALA A 425 -1.50 8.06 10.03
N ALA A 426 -1.81 9.31 10.35
CA ALA A 426 -0.82 10.34 10.59
C ALA A 426 -1.13 11.06 11.90
N ARG A 427 -0.08 11.52 12.59
CA ARG A 427 -0.22 12.29 13.82
C ARG A 427 0.57 13.57 13.73
N GLN A 428 0.19 14.55 14.55
CA GLN A 428 0.82 15.86 14.54
C GLN A 428 2.33 15.73 14.74
N ALA A 429 3.09 16.45 13.91
CA ALA A 429 4.53 16.46 13.83
C ALA A 429 5.04 17.90 13.77
N THR A 430 6.36 18.08 13.84
CA THR A 430 7.00 19.41 13.76
C THR A 430 8.00 19.44 12.62
N ALA A 431 7.87 20.46 11.77
CA ALA A 431 8.84 20.83 10.75
C ALA A 431 8.76 22.35 10.52
N THR A 432 9.87 22.94 10.07
CA THR A 432 10.03 24.37 9.81
C THR A 432 10.80 24.58 8.51
N ALA A 433 10.89 25.83 8.03
CA ALA A 433 11.71 26.18 6.87
C ALA A 433 13.18 25.71 7.02
N ALA A 434 13.72 25.70 8.25
CA ALA A 434 15.08 25.28 8.54
C ALA A 434 15.29 23.76 8.42
N ASP A 435 14.21 22.99 8.38
CA ASP A 435 14.23 21.54 8.26
C ASP A 435 14.25 21.04 6.81
N VAL A 436 14.19 21.96 5.83
CA VAL A 436 14.26 21.63 4.40
C VAL A 436 15.70 21.33 4.01
N GLU A 437 15.95 20.12 3.51
CA GLU A 437 17.29 19.64 3.17
C GLU A 437 17.35 19.06 1.75
N ALA A 438 18.47 19.29 1.07
CA ALA A 438 18.75 18.65 -0.20
C ALA A 438 18.81 17.13 -0.03
N VAL A 439 18.21 16.39 -0.95
CA VAL A 439 18.21 14.93 -0.93
C VAL A 439 18.96 14.38 -2.13
N ASN A 440 19.54 13.19 -1.96
CA ASN A 440 20.15 12.48 -3.08
C ASN A 440 19.05 12.10 -4.07
N PRO A 441 19.32 12.18 -5.39
CA PRO A 441 18.40 11.64 -6.37
C PRO A 441 18.25 10.11 -6.18
N PRO A 442 17.12 9.52 -6.57
CA PRO A 442 16.95 8.08 -6.57
C PRO A 442 18.03 7.46 -7.46
N VAL A 443 18.65 6.40 -6.97
CA VAL A 443 19.68 5.67 -7.69
C VAL A 443 19.03 4.45 -8.30
N ASP A 444 19.22 4.23 -9.60
CA ASP A 444 18.75 3.03 -10.28
C ASP A 444 19.66 1.85 -9.93
N CYS A 445 19.09 0.75 -9.45
CA CYS A 445 19.81 -0.47 -9.05
C CYS A 445 20.98 -0.24 -8.08
N PRO A 446 20.76 0.41 -6.92
CA PRO A 446 21.81 0.56 -5.93
C PRO A 446 22.16 -0.80 -5.32
N THR A 447 23.28 -0.87 -4.58
CA THR A 447 23.54 -2.00 -3.71
C THR A 447 22.39 -2.10 -2.68
N PRO A 448 21.69 -3.25 -2.57
CA PRO A 448 20.62 -3.40 -1.60
C PRO A 448 21.10 -3.13 -0.17
N LYS A 449 20.23 -2.57 0.68
CA LYS A 449 20.56 -2.33 2.10
C LYS A 449 20.77 -3.63 2.88
N ASN A 450 20.07 -4.71 2.51
CA ASN A 450 20.31 -6.03 3.07
C ASN A 450 21.51 -6.68 2.37
N PRO A 451 22.61 -6.98 3.07
CA PRO A 451 23.79 -7.61 2.48
C PRO A 451 23.55 -9.06 2.03
N LEU A 452 22.43 -9.68 2.42
CA LEU A 452 22.04 -11.00 1.93
C LEU A 452 21.32 -10.93 0.57
N ALA A 453 20.85 -9.75 0.17
CA ALA A 453 20.25 -9.58 -1.16
C ALA A 453 21.36 -9.59 -2.23
N PRO A 454 21.15 -10.26 -3.37
CA PRO A 454 22.13 -10.29 -4.44
C PRO A 454 22.50 -8.87 -4.90
N PRO A 455 23.78 -8.50 -4.96
CA PRO A 455 24.18 -7.20 -5.49
C PRO A 455 23.86 -7.07 -6.98
N HIS A 456 23.75 -5.84 -7.48
CA HIS A 456 23.62 -5.59 -8.91
C HIS A 456 24.85 -6.13 -9.69
N GLY A 457 24.64 -6.65 -10.90
CA GLY A 457 25.70 -7.28 -11.71
C GLY A 457 25.93 -8.77 -11.45
N CYS A 458 25.23 -9.33 -10.46
CA CYS A 458 25.08 -10.75 -10.25
C CYS A 458 24.59 -11.49 -11.51
N VAL A 459 25.30 -12.53 -11.94
CA VAL A 459 24.86 -13.38 -13.05
C VAL A 459 23.84 -14.37 -12.51
N CYS A 460 22.66 -14.39 -13.14
CA CYS A 460 21.65 -15.39 -12.86
C CYS A 460 22.22 -16.78 -13.13
N PRO A 461 22.28 -17.66 -12.10
CA PRO A 461 22.65 -19.05 -12.36
C PRO A 461 21.65 -19.62 -13.36
N ASP A 462 22.13 -20.54 -14.19
CA ASP A 462 21.27 -21.27 -15.11
C ASP A 462 20.02 -21.75 -14.34
N PRO A 463 18.80 -21.41 -14.80
CA PRO A 463 17.56 -21.74 -14.09
C PRO A 463 17.41 -23.24 -13.85
N THR A 464 18.13 -24.09 -14.59
CA THR A 464 18.16 -25.54 -14.39
C THR A 464 19.09 -25.99 -13.27
N VAL A 465 20.07 -25.18 -12.88
CA VAL A 465 21.14 -25.56 -11.93
C VAL A 465 20.82 -25.12 -10.51
N GLY A 466 20.06 -24.04 -10.32
CA GLY A 466 19.64 -23.56 -8.99
C GLY A 466 20.82 -23.28 -8.05
N GLY A 467 21.27 -22.04 -7.95
CA GLY A 467 22.37 -21.67 -7.07
C GLY A 467 22.26 -20.24 -6.54
N PRO A 468 23.00 -19.88 -5.48
CA PRO A 468 23.16 -18.49 -5.10
C PRO A 468 23.84 -17.73 -6.24
N CYS A 469 23.55 -16.42 -6.36
CA CYS A 469 24.31 -15.57 -7.28
C CYS A 469 25.81 -15.73 -7.01
N VAL A 470 26.57 -16.07 -8.06
CA VAL A 470 28.02 -16.00 -8.04
C VAL A 470 28.42 -14.66 -8.62
N LEU A 471 29.08 -13.82 -7.82
CA LEU A 471 29.74 -12.63 -8.35
C LEU A 471 30.75 -13.10 -9.41
N PRO A 472 30.78 -12.49 -10.61
CA PRO A 472 31.77 -12.87 -11.62
C PRO A 472 33.15 -12.82 -10.97
N ASP A 473 33.86 -13.96 -10.99
CA ASP A 473 35.09 -14.20 -10.24
C ASP A 473 35.95 -12.94 -10.18
N GLY A 474 36.10 -12.39 -8.97
CA GLY A 474 36.70 -11.10 -8.72
C GLY A 474 37.96 -10.87 -9.53
N GLY A 475 37.84 -10.03 -10.56
CA GLY A 475 38.97 -9.20 -10.93
C GLY A 475 39.31 -8.40 -9.69
N ALA A 476 40.44 -8.71 -9.07
CA ALA A 476 40.91 -8.00 -7.89
C ALA A 476 40.94 -6.51 -8.20
N ASP A 477 39.97 -5.76 -7.66
CA ASP A 477 40.07 -4.31 -7.58
C ASP A 477 41.22 -4.01 -6.64
N GLY A 478 42.37 -3.67 -7.22
CA GLY A 478 43.52 -3.17 -6.51
C GLY A 478 43.17 -1.83 -5.86
N GLY A 479 42.95 -1.87 -4.54
CA GLY A 479 43.08 -0.71 -3.67
C GLY A 479 44.53 -0.30 -3.46
#